data_AF-A0A4R8M894-F1
#
_entry.id   AF-A0A4R8M894-F1
#
_cell.length_a   1.000
_cell.length_b   1.000
_cell.length_c   1.000
_cell.angle_alpha   90.00
_cell.angle_beta   90.00
_cell.angle_gamma   90.00
#
_symmetry.space_group_name_H-M   'P 1'
#
loop_
_entity.id
_entity.type
_entity.pdbx_description
1 polymer ?
#
loop_
_entity_poly.entity_id
_entity_poly.type
_entity_poly.pdbx_seq_one_letter_code
_entity_poly.pdbx_strand_id
1 'polypeptide(L)'
;MLDDFRENLSSLASTELALYNELALLVQKEGECVRSGDLDCLLSILVEKQDVISRQELVQEGWNTICTGLGLSEGRDGPVFWEKVASLLGPDGTDDLKASLAVIRDVAGSVLEEEQEVQTLLEEHVADLRKEMLRLNRGKKAVHGYYKSGGSF
;
A
#
# COMPACT_ATOMS: atom_id res chain seq x y z
N MET A 1 6.41 32.86 9.83
CA MET A 1 7.51 32.31 9.01
C MET A 1 8.11 31.06 9.63
N LEU A 2 8.61 31.08 10.88
CA LEU A 2 9.01 29.85 11.59
C LEU A 2 7.81 29.01 12.04
N ASP A 3 6.76 29.66 12.55
CA ASP A 3 5.52 28.98 12.94
C ASP A 3 4.84 28.33 11.72
N ASP A 4 4.68 29.07 10.61
CA ASP A 4 4.17 28.53 9.34
C ASP A 4 4.99 27.31 8.85
N PHE A 5 6.31 27.32 9.03
CA PHE A 5 7.18 26.21 8.65
C PHE A 5 6.93 24.96 9.51
N ARG A 6 6.81 25.14 10.83
CA ARG A 6 6.47 24.06 11.77
C ARG A 6 5.09 23.49 11.47
N GLU A 7 4.10 24.34 11.25
CA GLU A 7 2.73 23.93 10.92
C GLU A 7 2.70 23.14 9.60
N ASN A 8 3.41 23.58 8.57
CA ASN A 8 3.50 22.86 7.30
C ASN A 8 4.12 21.47 7.45
N LEU A 9 5.21 21.34 8.22
CA LEU A 9 5.84 20.04 8.48
C LEU A 9 4.91 19.09 9.26
N SER A 10 4.23 19.62 10.28
CA SER A 10 3.29 18.84 11.07
C SER A 10 2.06 18.42 10.25
N SER A 11 1.56 19.31 9.39
CA SER A 11 0.47 19.01 8.45
C SER A 11 0.85 17.92 7.46
N LEU A 12 2.05 17.97 6.88
CA LEU A 12 2.54 16.92 5.99
C LEU A 12 2.68 15.58 6.71
N ALA A 13 3.33 15.56 7.88
CA ALA A 13 3.51 14.32 8.65
C ALA A 13 2.18 13.70 9.09
N SER A 14 1.23 14.51 9.57
CA SER A 14 -0.09 14.01 9.96
C SER A 14 -0.91 13.51 8.77
N THR A 15 -0.84 14.20 7.63
CA THR A 15 -1.48 13.77 6.38
C THR A 15 -0.88 12.45 5.88
N GLU A 16 0.45 12.35 5.86
CA GLU A 16 1.16 11.12 5.48
C GLU A 16 0.76 9.93 6.35
N LEU A 17 0.72 10.13 7.67
CA LEU A 17 0.28 9.11 8.62
C LEU A 17 -1.17 8.68 8.38
N ALA A 18 -2.07 9.65 8.15
CA ALA A 18 -3.48 9.35 7.87
C ALA A 18 -3.64 8.50 6.62
N LEU A 19 -2.88 8.81 5.55
CA LEU A 19 -2.90 8.04 4.30
C LEU A 19 -2.38 6.61 4.49
N TYR A 20 -1.31 6.42 5.27
CA TYR A 20 -0.84 5.07 5.58
C TYR A 20 -1.82 4.25 6.42
N ASN A 21 -2.50 4.87 7.38
CA ASN A 21 -3.57 4.21 8.13
C ASN A 21 -4.77 3.86 7.24
N GLU A 22 -5.15 4.74 6.32
CA GLU A 22 -6.19 4.46 5.33
C GLU A 22 -5.79 3.29 4.43
N LEU A 23 -4.55 3.27 3.95
CA LEU A 23 -4.01 2.17 3.16
C LEU A 23 -4.05 0.85 3.94
N ALA A 24 -3.65 0.85 5.22
CA ALA A 24 -3.71 -0.33 6.09
C ALA A 24 -5.12 -0.94 6.14
N LEU A 25 -6.15 -0.09 6.32
CA LEU A 25 -7.53 -0.56 6.33
C LEU A 25 -7.95 -1.17 4.98
N LEU A 26 -7.46 -0.62 3.86
CA LEU A 26 -7.72 -1.16 2.53
C LEU A 26 -7.03 -2.52 2.33
N VAL A 27 -5.79 -2.68 2.78
CA VAL A 27 -5.06 -3.96 2.73
C VAL A 27 -5.82 -5.04 3.52
N GLN A 28 -6.28 -4.72 4.73
CA GLN A 28 -7.03 -5.66 5.56
C GLN A 28 -8.32 -6.12 4.87
N LYS A 29 -9.09 -5.17 4.31
CA LYS A 29 -10.29 -5.47 3.53
C LYS A 29 -9.98 -6.30 2.28
N GLU A 30 -8.86 -6.03 1.62
CA GLU A 30 -8.44 -6.83 0.47
C GLU A 30 -8.27 -8.29 0.88
N GLY A 31 -7.55 -8.54 1.97
CA GLY A 31 -7.37 -9.88 2.51
C GLY A 31 -8.69 -10.59 2.81
N GLU A 32 -9.70 -9.88 3.31
CA GLU A 32 -11.05 -10.42 3.49
C GLU A 32 -11.71 -10.80 2.16
N CYS A 33 -11.64 -9.92 1.15
CA CYS A 33 -12.24 -10.14 -0.15
C CYS A 33 -11.53 -11.26 -0.95
N VAL A 34 -10.22 -11.42 -0.80
CA VAL A 34 -9.49 -12.56 -1.36
C VAL A 34 -9.97 -13.86 -0.70
N ARG A 35 -10.09 -13.91 0.64
CA ARG A 35 -10.56 -15.10 1.36
C ARG A 35 -11.99 -15.50 1.01
N SER A 36 -12.87 -14.54 0.75
CA SER A 36 -14.26 -14.80 0.33
C SER A 36 -14.39 -15.06 -1.18
N GLY A 37 -13.35 -14.82 -1.97
CA GLY A 37 -13.40 -14.92 -3.43
C GLY A 37 -14.25 -13.83 -4.10
N ASP A 38 -14.43 -12.69 -3.45
CA ASP A 38 -15.24 -11.57 -3.95
C ASP A 38 -14.42 -10.67 -4.89
N LEU A 39 -14.46 -10.99 -6.18
CA LEU A 39 -13.70 -10.26 -7.21
C LEU A 39 -14.20 -8.83 -7.44
N ASP A 40 -15.50 -8.57 -7.26
CA ASP A 40 -16.06 -7.24 -7.45
C ASP A 40 -15.60 -6.30 -6.32
N CYS A 41 -15.56 -6.81 -5.08
CA CYS A 41 -14.94 -6.12 -3.96
C CYS A 41 -13.46 -5.81 -4.23
N LEU A 42 -12.68 -6.79 -4.69
CA LEU A 42 -11.24 -6.59 -4.97
C LEU A 42 -10.99 -5.49 -5.99
N LEU A 43 -11.79 -5.42 -7.05
CA LEU A 43 -11.68 -4.35 -8.05
C LEU A 43 -11.98 -2.96 -7.45
N SER A 44 -12.96 -2.85 -6.55
CA SER A 44 -13.22 -1.60 -5.83
C SER A 44 -12.03 -1.18 -4.98
N ILE A 45 -11.47 -2.12 -4.21
CA ILE A 45 -10.34 -1.86 -3.32
C ILE A 45 -9.10 -1.39 -4.10
N LEU A 46 -8.83 -1.98 -5.27
CA LEU A 46 -7.72 -1.54 -6.12
C LEU A 46 -7.86 -0.08 -6.58
N VAL A 47 -9.09 0.35 -6.90
CA VAL A 47 -9.36 1.75 -7.28
C VAL A 47 -9.16 2.67 -6.07
N GLU A 48 -9.65 2.29 -4.90
CA GLU A 48 -9.46 3.05 -3.65
C GLU A 48 -7.99 3.17 -3.27
N LYS A 49 -7.22 2.08 -3.38
CA LYS A 49 -5.77 2.09 -3.13
C LYS A 49 -5.03 3.02 -4.09
N GLN A 50 -5.40 3.02 -5.37
CA GLN A 50 -4.79 3.92 -6.35
C GLN A 50 -5.03 5.40 -6.01
N ASP A 51 -6.22 5.75 -5.51
CA ASP A 51 -6.51 7.11 -5.04
C ASP A 51 -5.62 7.49 -3.84
N VAL A 52 -5.47 6.59 -2.86
CA VAL A 52 -4.58 6.81 -1.71
C VAL A 52 -3.12 7.00 -2.16
N ILE A 53 -2.63 6.16 -3.08
CA ILE A 53 -1.27 6.27 -3.63
C ILE A 53 -1.06 7.62 -4.31
N SER A 54 -2.01 8.07 -5.13
CA SER A 54 -1.92 9.39 -5.78
C SER A 54 -1.92 10.53 -4.76
N ARG A 55 -2.64 10.42 -3.64
CA ARG A 55 -2.55 11.39 -2.54
C ARG A 55 -1.21 11.33 -1.81
N GLN A 56 -0.61 10.16 -1.65
CA GLN A 56 0.73 10.01 -1.07
C GLN A 56 1.82 10.66 -1.95
N GLU A 57 1.69 10.56 -3.28
CA GLU A 57 2.59 11.25 -4.23
C GLU A 57 2.55 12.77 -4.02
N LEU A 58 1.38 13.36 -3.83
CA LEU A 58 1.25 14.79 -3.54
C LEU A 58 1.90 15.20 -2.20
N VAL A 59 1.82 14.34 -1.18
CA VAL A 59 2.52 14.57 0.09
C VAL A 59 4.04 14.52 -0.12
N GLN A 60 4.53 13.59 -0.92
CA GLN A 60 5.95 13.51 -1.27
C GLN A 60 6.42 14.75 -2.04
N GLU A 61 5.61 15.27 -2.96
CA GLU A 61 5.88 16.55 -3.63
C GLU A 61 5.90 17.73 -2.65
N GLY A 62 5.04 17.71 -1.63
CA GLY A 62 5.05 18.67 -0.53
C GLY A 62 6.36 18.65 0.25
N TRP A 63 6.85 17.46 0.60
CA TRP A 63 8.18 17.28 1.22
C TRP A 63 9.30 17.81 0.34
N ASN A 64 9.27 17.50 -0.97
CA ASN A 64 10.27 17.99 -1.92
C ASN A 64 10.23 19.52 -2.07
N THR A 65 9.05 20.12 -2.02
CA THR A 65 8.85 21.57 -2.05
C THR A 65 9.48 22.22 -0.81
N ILE A 66 9.34 21.62 0.37
CA ILE A 66 10.02 22.07 1.58
C ILE A 66 11.54 21.99 1.42
N CYS A 67 12.08 20.85 0.99
CA CYS A 67 13.52 20.70 0.77
C CYS A 67 14.06 21.76 -0.20
N THR A 68 13.37 21.96 -1.32
CA THR A 68 13.74 22.97 -2.33
C THR A 68 13.65 24.39 -1.77
N GLY A 69 12.60 24.71 -1.00
CA GLY A 69 12.44 26.00 -0.32
C GLY A 69 13.53 26.29 0.71
N LEU A 70 14.11 25.25 1.30
CA LEU A 70 15.28 25.34 2.19
C LEU A 70 16.62 25.41 1.43
N GLY A 71 16.61 25.32 0.11
CA GLY A 71 17.80 25.30 -0.75
C GLY A 71 18.57 23.98 -0.71
N LEU A 72 17.89 22.88 -0.37
CA LEU A 72 18.48 21.55 -0.24
C LEU A 72 18.35 20.78 -1.56
N SER A 73 19.45 20.18 -2.00
CA SER A 73 19.47 19.27 -3.15
C SER A 73 19.09 17.82 -2.79
N GLU A 74 19.09 17.51 -1.50
CA GLU A 74 18.77 16.18 -0.97
C GLU A 74 17.35 16.16 -0.39
N GLY A 75 16.72 14.98 -0.40
CA GLY A 75 15.40 14.76 0.19
C GLY A 75 15.41 14.73 1.73
N ARG A 76 14.22 14.58 2.30
CA ARG A 76 13.96 14.52 3.76
C ARG A 76 14.85 13.53 4.52
N ASP A 77 15.25 12.44 3.88
CA ASP A 77 16.03 11.38 4.53
C ASP A 77 17.54 11.70 4.62
N GLY A 78 17.99 12.77 3.97
CA GLY A 78 19.40 13.20 4.00
C GLY A 78 19.79 13.90 5.30
N PRO A 79 21.06 13.78 5.75
CA PRO A 79 21.52 14.43 6.97
C PRO A 79 21.42 15.96 6.91
N VAL A 80 21.61 16.54 5.72
CA VAL A 80 21.56 18.01 5.50
C VAL A 80 20.16 18.58 5.81
N PHE A 81 19.10 17.81 5.52
CA PHE A 81 17.74 18.18 5.89
C PHE A 81 17.59 18.30 7.40
N TRP A 82 18.04 17.29 8.14
CA TRP A 82 17.90 17.25 9.60
C TRP A 82 18.74 18.30 10.31
N GLU A 83 19.94 18.62 9.81
CA GLU A 83 20.73 19.75 10.29
C GLU A 83 19.98 21.08 10.11
N LYS A 84 19.36 21.27 8.93
CA LYS A 84 18.61 22.48 8.63
C LYS A 84 17.36 22.61 9.50
N VAL A 85 16.59 21.52 9.66
CA VAL A 85 15.41 21.48 10.53
C VAL A 85 15.80 21.75 11.99
N ALA A 86 16.89 21.14 12.49
CA ALA A 86 17.40 21.40 13.84
C ALA A 86 17.78 22.87 14.06
N SER A 87 18.37 23.52 13.05
CA SER A 87 18.70 24.94 13.13
C SER A 87 17.48 25.87 13.20
N LEU A 88 16.32 25.42 12.68
CA LEU A 88 15.09 26.21 12.60
C LEU A 88 14.11 25.93 13.73
N LEU A 89 13.87 24.66 14.05
CA LEU A 89 12.89 24.22 15.06
C LEU A 89 13.49 24.03 16.45
N GLY A 90 14.81 24.03 16.57
CA GLY A 90 15.51 23.62 17.79
C GLY A 90 15.49 22.09 17.99
N PRO A 91 16.13 21.61 19.07
CA PRO A 91 16.21 20.18 19.40
C PRO A 91 14.82 19.57 19.64
N ASP A 92 14.01 20.17 20.52
CA ASP A 92 12.69 19.62 20.90
C ASP A 92 11.76 19.45 19.68
N GLY A 93 11.65 20.48 18.82
CA GLY A 93 10.79 20.41 17.64
C GLY A 93 11.30 19.44 16.57
N THR A 94 12.62 19.22 16.51
CA THR A 94 13.22 18.21 15.62
C THR A 94 12.93 16.81 16.12
N ASP A 95 13.05 16.58 17.42
CA ASP A 95 12.81 15.27 18.02
C ASP A 95 11.32 14.88 17.94
N ASP A 96 10.40 15.83 18.14
CA ASP A 96 8.97 15.62 17.92
C ASP A 96 8.66 15.20 16.48
N LEU A 97 9.28 15.87 15.49
CA LEU A 97 9.10 15.53 14.09
C LEU A 97 9.67 14.14 13.78
N LYS A 98 10.87 13.83 14.27
CA LYS A 98 11.48 12.49 14.10
C LYS A 98 10.61 11.40 14.70
N ALA A 99 10.05 11.62 15.88
CA ALA A 99 9.14 10.67 16.51
C ALA A 99 7.90 10.43 15.64
N SER A 100 7.32 11.50 15.09
CA SER A 100 6.18 11.41 14.18
C SER A 100 6.51 10.61 12.91
N LEU A 101 7.67 10.87 12.30
CA LEU A 101 8.11 10.12 11.11
C LEU A 101 8.49 8.67 11.40
N ALA A 102 8.97 8.38 12.61
CA ALA A 102 9.23 7.01 13.04
C ALA A 102 7.93 6.20 13.08
N VAL A 103 6.86 6.76 13.65
CA VAL A 103 5.53 6.14 13.66
C VAL A 103 5.04 5.87 12.24
N ILE A 104 5.21 6.82 11.32
CA ILE A 104 4.85 6.63 9.90
C ILE A 104 5.60 5.45 9.29
N ARG A 105 6.91 5.35 9.54
CA ARG A 105 7.74 4.26 9.04
C ARG A 105 7.30 2.91 9.59
N ASP A 106 6.95 2.84 10.87
CA ASP A 106 6.47 1.62 11.49
C ASP A 106 5.14 1.16 10.86
N VAL A 107 4.18 2.09 10.69
CA VAL A 107 2.91 1.79 10.02
C VAL A 107 3.13 1.36 8.56
N ALA A 108 3.96 2.09 7.81
CA ALA A 108 4.28 1.74 6.43
C ALA A 108 4.93 0.35 6.32
N GLY A 109 5.81 0.01 7.27
CA GLY A 109 6.42 -1.32 7.38
C GLY A 109 5.37 -2.42 7.57
N SER A 110 4.46 -2.24 8.53
CA SER A 110 3.37 -3.20 8.77
C SER A 110 2.43 -3.34 7.57
N VAL A 111 2.10 -2.23 6.90
CA VAL A 111 1.27 -2.26 5.68
C VAL A 111 1.93 -3.06 4.56
N LEU A 112 3.25 -2.91 4.37
CA LEU A 112 3.99 -3.69 3.37
C LEU A 112 4.01 -5.19 3.68
N GLU A 113 4.16 -5.54 4.95
CA GLU A 113 4.10 -6.94 5.40
C GLU A 113 2.71 -7.54 5.14
N GLU A 114 1.63 -6.84 5.55
CA GLU A 114 0.26 -7.28 5.31
C GLU A 114 -0.06 -7.39 3.80
N GLU A 115 0.40 -6.45 2.98
CA GLU A 115 0.20 -6.49 1.52
C GLU A 115 0.83 -7.74 0.91
N GLN A 116 2.04 -8.11 1.37
CA GLN A 116 2.75 -9.28 0.90
C GLN A 116 2.03 -10.58 1.30
N GLU A 117 1.43 -10.63 2.49
CA GLU A 117 0.61 -11.76 2.93
C GLU A 117 -0.65 -11.90 2.07
N VAL A 118 -1.36 -10.79 1.82
CA VAL A 118 -2.57 -10.77 0.97
C VAL A 118 -2.24 -11.19 -0.47
N GLN A 119 -1.13 -10.71 -1.02
CA GLN A 119 -0.66 -11.11 -2.35
C GLN A 119 -0.41 -12.63 -2.41
N THR A 120 0.27 -13.18 -1.41
CA THR A 120 0.55 -14.62 -1.33
C THR A 120 -0.74 -15.44 -1.33
N LEU A 121 -1.72 -15.03 -0.51
CA LEU A 121 -3.04 -15.66 -0.44
C LEU A 121 -3.77 -15.61 -1.80
N LEU A 122 -3.71 -14.48 -2.50
CA LEU A 122 -4.32 -14.34 -3.83
C LEU A 122 -3.66 -15.27 -4.86
N GLU A 123 -2.33 -15.37 -4.85
CA GLU A 123 -1.58 -16.26 -5.73
C GLU A 123 -1.95 -17.75 -5.49
N GLU A 124 -2.12 -18.15 -4.24
CA GLU A 124 -2.59 -19.50 -3.87
C GLU A 124 -4.00 -19.77 -4.40
N HIS A 125 -4.94 -18.85 -4.20
CA HIS A 125 -6.31 -18.98 -4.73
C HIS A 125 -6.33 -19.09 -6.26
N VAL A 126 -5.53 -18.30 -6.97
CA VAL A 126 -5.40 -18.39 -8.44
C VAL A 126 -4.82 -19.75 -8.85
N ALA A 127 -3.83 -20.27 -8.12
CA ALA A 127 -3.26 -21.58 -8.40
C ALA A 127 -4.29 -22.70 -8.24
N ASP A 128 -5.15 -22.62 -7.22
CA ASP A 128 -6.19 -23.62 -6.99
C ASP A 128 -7.31 -23.57 -8.04
N LEU A 129 -7.77 -22.37 -8.41
CA LEU A 129 -8.71 -22.22 -9.53
C LEU A 129 -8.16 -22.82 -10.83
N ARG A 130 -6.86 -22.65 -11.11
CA ARG A 130 -6.20 -23.29 -12.27
C ARG A 130 -6.23 -24.82 -12.18
N LYS A 131 -5.96 -25.41 -11.01
CA LYS A 131 -6.04 -26.87 -10.79
C LYS A 131 -7.46 -27.38 -11.01
N GLU A 132 -8.47 -26.68 -10.49
CA GLU A 132 -9.88 -27.05 -10.66
C GLU A 132 -10.31 -27.01 -12.13
N MET A 133 -9.94 -25.96 -12.87
CA MET A 133 -10.20 -25.88 -14.31
C MET A 133 -9.57 -27.05 -15.08
N LEU A 134 -8.33 -27.43 -14.75
CA LEU A 134 -7.68 -28.59 -15.35
C LEU A 134 -8.42 -29.89 -15.04
N ARG A 135 -8.92 -30.05 -13.80
CA ARG A 135 -9.71 -31.20 -13.36
C ARG A 135 -11.04 -31.28 -14.09
N LEU A 136 -11.75 -30.15 -14.23
CA LEU A 136 -12.99 -30.04 -15.00
C LEU A 136 -12.78 -30.35 -16.48
N ASN A 137 -11.70 -29.87 -17.09
CA ASN A 137 -11.37 -30.17 -18.48
C ASN A 137 -11.07 -31.66 -18.71
N ARG A 138 -10.36 -32.31 -17.77
CA ARG A 138 -10.15 -33.76 -17.81
C ARG A 138 -11.47 -34.53 -17.64
N GLY A 139 -12.33 -34.11 -16.70
CA GLY A 139 -13.66 -34.68 -16.50
C GLY A 139 -14.56 -34.55 -17.72
N LYS A 140 -14.62 -33.37 -18.35
CA LYS A 140 -15.36 -33.15 -19.61
C LYS A 140 -14.86 -34.06 -20.74
N LYS A 141 -13.54 -34.23 -20.89
CA LYS A 141 -12.96 -35.16 -21.89
C LYS A 141 -13.31 -36.63 -21.59
N ALA A 142 -13.29 -37.03 -20.32
CA ALA A 142 -13.66 -38.38 -19.92
C ALA A 142 -15.14 -38.68 -20.22
N VAL A 143 -16.06 -37.77 -19.85
CA VAL A 143 -17.50 -37.89 -20.15
C VAL A 143 -17.76 -37.94 -21.66
N HIS A 144 -17.08 -37.11 -22.46
CA HIS A 144 -17.18 -37.15 -23.92
C HIS A 144 -16.66 -38.48 -24.52
N GLY A 145 -15.64 -39.09 -23.89
CA GLY A 145 -15.14 -40.40 -24.25
C GLY A 145 -16.17 -41.52 -24.04
N TYR A 146 -16.92 -41.47 -22.94
CA TYR A 146 -18.00 -42.44 -22.65
C TYR A 146 -19.19 -42.29 -23.62
N TYR A 147 -19.58 -41.06 -23.98
CA TYR A 147 -20.66 -40.84 -24.95
C TYR A 147 -20.32 -41.34 -26.37
N LYS A 148 -19.05 -41.31 -26.78
CA LYS A 148 -18.61 -41.88 -28.07
C LYS A 148 -18.46 -43.40 -28.07
N SER A 149 -18.34 -44.03 -26.90
CA SER A 149 -18.14 -45.48 -26.77
C SER A 149 -19.39 -46.24 -26.32
N GLY A 150 -20.42 -45.56 -25.79
CA GLY A 150 -21.72 -46.14 -25.40
C GLY A 150 -22.79 -46.19 -26.49
N GLY A 151 -22.46 -45.80 -27.73
CA GLY A 151 -23.39 -45.73 -28.87
C GLY A 151 -23.30 -46.89 -29.88
N SER A 152 -22.87 -48.09 -29.44
CA SER A 152 -22.97 -49.33 -30.22
C SER A 152 -23.84 -50.34 -29.47
N PHE A 153 -25.15 -50.24 -29.68
CA PHE A 153 -26.10 -51.35 -29.60
C PHE A 153 -27.13 -51.15 -30.71
#